data_AF-A0A2V8MQ97-F1
#
_entry.id   AF-A0A2V8MQ97-F1
#
_cell.length_a   1.000
_cell.length_b   1.000
_cell.length_c   1.000
_cell.angle_alpha   90.00
_cell.angle_beta   90.00
_cell.angle_gamma   90.00
#
_symmetry.space_group_name_H-M   'P 1'
#
loop_
_entity.id
_entity.type
_entity.pdbx_description
1 polymer ?
#
loop_
_entity_poly.entity_id
_entity_poly.type
_entity_poly.pdbx_seq_one_letter_code
_entity_poly.pdbx_strand_id
1 'polypeptide(L)' 'MTHPQIAAFAREPKENQPPVRTIEGQKTLLSRTMHGFSYDRVHDEIVVNSPLTQSILTFRGSAMERKLPFG' A
#
# COMPACT_ATOMS: atom_id res chain seq x y z
N MET A 1 14.22 0.49 10.71
CA MET A 1 14.43 0.91 9.31
C MET A 1 13.06 1.15 8.70
N THR A 2 12.78 2.36 8.19
CA THR A 2 11.50 2.67 7.55
C THR A 2 11.50 2.14 6.12
N HIS A 3 10.54 1.29 5.79
CA HIS A 3 10.26 0.89 4.40
C HIS A 3 9.07 1.69 3.88
N PRO A 4 8.99 1.96 2.57
CA PRO A 4 7.79 2.54 1.98
C PRO A 4 6.60 1.60 2.21
N GLN A 5 5.44 2.18 2.49
CA GLN A 5 4.19 1.44 2.71
C GLN A 5 3.00 2.30 2.29
N ILE A 6 1.93 1.63 1.87
CA ILE A 6 0.59 2.23 1.79
C ILE A 6 -0.21 1.64 2.94
N ALA A 7 -0.65 2.52 3.85
CA ALA A 7 -1.38 2.14 5.05
C ALA A 7 -2.83 2.62 4.95
N ALA A 8 -3.78 1.73 5.26
CA ALA A 8 -5.18 2.07 5.40
C ALA A 8 -5.54 2.07 6.89
N PHE A 9 -6.28 3.09 7.31
CA PHE A 9 -6.78 3.24 8.69
C PHE A 9 -8.31 3.16 8.69
N ALA A 10 -8.88 2.94 9.88
CA ALA A 10 -10.31 3.13 10.06
C ALA A 10 -10.70 4.57 9.67
N ARG A 11 -11.95 4.76 9.22
CA ARG A 11 -12.49 6.10 8.90
C ARG A 11 -12.40 7.05 10.11
N GLU A 12 -12.58 6.51 11.30
CA GLU A 12 -12.52 7.20 12.58
C GLU A 12 -11.50 6.48 13.48
N PRO A 13 -10.19 6.67 13.24
CA PRO A 13 -9.17 6.02 14.05
C PRO A 13 -9.07 6.72 15.41
N LYS A 14 -8.89 5.96 16.48
CA LYS A 14 -8.48 6.51 17.77
C LYS A 14 -6.99 6.86 17.73
N GLU A 15 -6.54 7.60 18.73
CA GLU A 15 -5.12 7.94 18.87
C GLU A 15 -4.25 6.67 18.85
N ASN A 16 -3.16 6.71 18.08
CA ASN A 16 -2.19 5.62 17.93
C ASN A 16 -2.78 4.28 17.45
N GLN A 17 -3.96 4.28 16.84
CA GLN A 17 -4.54 3.06 16.31
C GLN A 17 -3.71 2.55 15.11
N PRO A 18 -3.28 1.28 15.10
CA PRO A 18 -2.52 0.73 13.98
C PRO A 18 -3.36 0.72 12.69
N PRO A 19 -2.72 0.71 11.52
CA PRO A 19 -3.43 0.56 10.27
C PRO A 19 -4.19 -0.76 10.24
N VAL A 20 -5.40 -0.72 9.68
CA VAL A 20 -6.21 -1.93 9.46
C VAL A 20 -5.63 -2.78 8.32
N ARG A 21 -4.77 -2.19 7.49
CA ARG A 21 -4.10 -2.87 6.38
C ARG A 21 -2.83 -2.14 5.97
N THR A 22 -1.81 -2.89 5.60
CA THR A 22 -0.58 -2.39 5.00
C THR A 22 -0.29 -3.11 3.67
N ILE A 23 0.13 -2.35 2.67
CA ILE A 23 0.80 -2.85 1.46
C ILE A 23 2.24 -2.45 1.60
N GLU A 24 3.10 -3.42 1.89
CA GLU A 24 4.49 -3.19 2.22
C GLU A 24 5.38 -4.39 1.88
N GLY A 25 6.68 -4.20 2.04
CA GLY A 25 7.69 -5.22 1.79
C GLY A 25 8.16 -5.27 0.33
N GLN A 26 9.28 -5.96 0.11
CA GLN A 26 10.05 -5.88 -1.13
C GLN A 26 9.27 -6.33 -2.38
N LYS A 27 8.31 -7.25 -2.23
CA LYS A 27 7.51 -7.77 -3.35
C LYS A 27 6.52 -6.75 -3.92
N THR A 28 6.24 -5.68 -3.18
CA THR A 28 5.35 -4.61 -3.65
C THR A 28 6.02 -3.68 -4.65
N LEU A 29 7.36 -3.67 -4.70
CA LEU A 29 8.15 -2.75 -5.53
C LEU A 29 7.89 -1.27 -5.23
N LEU A 30 7.24 -0.96 -4.09
CA LEU A 30 7.09 0.40 -3.62
C LEU A 30 8.47 1.00 -3.36
N SER A 31 8.67 2.22 -3.86
CA SER A 31 9.90 2.99 -3.64
C SER A 31 9.63 4.17 -2.71
N ARG A 32 10.69 4.85 -2.25
CA ARG A 32 10.54 6.02 -1.38
C ARG A 32 10.17 7.31 -2.11
N THR A 33 10.26 7.31 -3.44
CA THR A 33 10.08 8.50 -4.29
C THR A 33 8.70 8.54 -4.98
N MET A 34 7.71 7.91 -4.36
CA MET A 34 6.33 7.90 -4.84
C MET A 34 5.60 9.06 -4.16
N HIS A 35 5.28 10.10 -4.93
CA HIS A 35 4.68 11.33 -4.40
C HIS A 35 3.16 11.39 -4.58
N GLY A 36 2.55 10.34 -5.14
CA GLY A 36 1.11 10.27 -5.35
C GLY A 36 0.63 8.85 -5.61
N PHE A 37 -0.68 8.67 -5.44
CA PHE A 37 -1.43 7.50 -5.89
C PHE A 37 -2.90 7.90 -6.02
N SER A 38 -3.69 7.09 -6.73
CA SER A 38 -5.13 7.23 -6.82
C SER A 38 -5.83 5.93 -6.43
N TYR A 39 -7.10 6.04 -6.05
CA TYR A 39 -7.98 4.89 -5.83
C TYR A 39 -9.10 4.90 -6.86
N ASP A 40 -9.19 3.85 -7.66
CA ASP A 40 -10.30 3.60 -8.56
C ASP A 40 -11.36 2.76 -7.85
N ARG A 41 -12.49 3.40 -7.55
CA ARG A 41 -13.61 2.75 -6.87
C ARG A 41 -14.39 1.78 -7.77
N VAL A 42 -14.32 1.93 -9.09
CA VAL A 42 -15.06 1.08 -10.04
C VAL A 42 -14.42 -0.30 -10.12
N HIS A 43 -13.09 -0.35 -10.16
CA HIS A 43 -12.32 -1.60 -10.24
C HIS A 43 -11.77 -2.10 -8.89
N ASP A 44 -11.93 -1.31 -7.82
CA ASP A 44 -11.31 -1.54 -6.51
C ASP A 44 -9.78 -1.67 -6.63
N GLU A 45 -9.14 -0.61 -7.13
CA GLU A 45 -7.69 -0.60 -7.40
C GLU A 45 -7.00 0.63 -6.83
N ILE A 46 -5.77 0.44 -6.34
CA ILE A 46 -4.85 1.51 -5.94
C ILE A 46 -3.78 1.59 -7.02
N VAL A 47 -3.67 2.76 -7.66
CA VAL A 47 -2.74 3.02 -8.76
C VAL A 47 -1.65 3.95 -8.25
N VAL A 48 -0.40 3.50 -8.34
CA VAL A 48 0.76 4.22 -7.79
C VAL A 48 1.78 4.45 -8.91
N ASN A 49 2.23 5.68 -9.06
CA ASN A 49 3.29 6.00 -10.01
C ASN A 49 4.66 5.63 -9.42
N SER A 50 5.53 5.01 -10.21
CA SER A 50 6.91 4.68 -9.82
C SER A 50 7.91 5.37 -10.75
N PRO A 51 8.26 6.66 -10.49
CA PRO A 51 9.06 7.47 -11.40
C PRO A 51 10.44 6.88 -11.71
N LEU A 52 11.12 6.32 -10.69
CA LEU A 52 12.47 5.78 -10.84
C LEU A 52 12.52 4.52 -11.72
N THR A 53 11.42 3.78 -11.79
CA THR A 53 11.32 2.56 -12.59
C THR A 53 10.50 2.75 -13.87
N GLN A 54 10.01 3.97 -14.09
CA GLN A 54 9.14 4.33 -15.22
C GLN A 54 7.94 3.39 -15.37
N SER A 55 7.35 2.98 -14.25
CA SER A 55 6.25 2.01 -14.21
C SER A 55 5.04 2.52 -13.43
N ILE A 56 3.90 1.87 -13.67
CA ILE A 56 2.66 2.03 -12.89
C ILE A 56 2.45 0.74 -12.12
N LEU A 57 2.34 0.86 -10.80
CA LEU A 57 1.99 -0.26 -9.93
C LEU A 57 0.50 -0.21 -9.65
N THR A 58 -0.18 -1.33 -9.84
CA THR A 58 -1.61 -1.47 -9.55
C THR A 58 -1.79 -2.54 -8.51
N PHE A 59 -2.47 -2.21 -7.42
CA PHE A 59 -2.81 -3.11 -6.34
C PHE A 59 -4.31 -3.21 -6.21
N ARG A 60 -4.82 -4.37 -5.76
CA ARG A 60 -6.23 -4.42 -5.32
C ARG A 60 -6.45 -3.47 -4.14
N GLY A 61 -7.60 -2.84 -4.10
CA GLY A 61 -8.07 -1.99 -3.01
C GLY A 61 -8.28 -2.74 -1.71
N SER A 62 -8.23 -4.07 -1.72
CA SER A 62 -8.21 -4.99 -0.58
C SER A 62 -6.84 -5.63 -0.30
N ALA A 63 -5.79 -5.28 -1.05
CA ALA A 63 -4.47 -5.90 -0.92
C ALA A 63 -3.85 -5.66 0.45
N MET A 64 -3.38 -6.73 1.09
CA MET A 64 -2.67 -6.72 2.37
C MET A 64 -1.36 -7.48 2.25
N GLU A 65 -0.41 -7.22 3.15
CA GLU A 65 0.77 -8.07 3.29
C GLU A 65 0.34 -9.53 3.47
N ARG A 66 0.90 -10.43 2.66
CA ARG A 66 0.75 -11.87 2.89
C ARG A 66 1.63 -12.27 4.07
N LYS A 67 1.03 -12.33 5.27
CA LYS A 67 1.60 -13.12 6.37
C LYS A 67 1.45 -14.59 5.98
N LEU A 68 2.56 -15.26 5.70
CA LEU A 68 2.54 -16.73 5.67
C LEU A 68 2.08 -17.20 7.06
N PRO A 69 1.18 -18.20 7.16
CA PRO A 69 0.91 -18.80 8.46
C PRO A 69 2.25 -19.29 9.01
N PHE A 70 2.57 -18.88 10.24
CA PHE A 70 3.73 -19.38 10.95
C PHE A 70 3.63 -20.92 10.97
N GLY A 71 4.66 -21.59 10.48
CA GLY A 71 4.82 -23.04 10.57
C GLY A 71 5.29 -23.47 11.94
#